data_AF-A0A7S2WFU4-F1
#
_entry.id   AF-A0A7S2WFU4-F1
#
_cell.length_a   1.000
_cell.length_b   1.000
_cell.length_c   1.000
_cell.angle_alpha   90.00
_cell.angle_beta   90.00
_cell.angle_gamma   90.00
#
_symmetry.space_group_name_H-M   'P 1'
#
loop_
_entity.id
_entity.type
_entity.pdbx_description
1 polymer ?
#
loop_
_entity_poly.entity_id
_entity_poly.type
_entity_poly.pdbx_seq_one_letter_code
_entity_poly.pdbx_strand_id
1 'polypeptide(L)'
;DDGSSSSSRSRCGYHQKQQEEEEEGLLSLLSEEQMALFVRDGILVVENALTDEELEDISEKGLYSTLREEYGVDVNDLESTGHALQSLSSTNGSGGVLDIFFPDWKLKLATHSKLFQMTCQLW
;
A
#
# COMPACT_ATOMS: atom_id res chain seq x y z
N ASP A 1 19.05 -33.51 -57.06
CA ASP A 1 20.26 -33.51 -56.21
C ASP A 1 20.44 -32.13 -55.60
N ASP A 2 19.47 -31.63 -54.83
CA ASP A 2 19.07 -32.01 -53.47
C ASP A 2 20.17 -31.85 -52.41
N GLY A 3 19.87 -30.93 -51.47
CA GLY A 3 20.10 -31.17 -50.06
C GLY A 3 21.31 -30.48 -49.42
N SER A 4 21.06 -29.39 -48.69
CA SER A 4 21.52 -29.24 -47.29
C SER A 4 20.91 -27.98 -46.66
N SER A 5 19.69 -28.13 -46.15
CA SER A 5 19.18 -27.35 -45.03
C SER A 5 19.50 -28.12 -43.75
N SER A 6 20.25 -27.51 -42.84
CA SER A 6 20.33 -27.97 -41.44
C SER A 6 19.82 -26.86 -40.53
N SER A 7 18.59 -27.11 -40.11
CA SER A 7 17.78 -26.36 -39.17
C SER A 7 18.36 -26.48 -37.75
N SER A 8 18.57 -25.35 -37.08
CA SER A 8 18.86 -25.28 -35.65
C SER A 8 18.11 -24.12 -35.04
N ARG A 9 16.80 -24.28 -34.85
CA ARG A 9 15.97 -23.41 -34.01
C ARG A 9 14.98 -24.26 -33.23
N SER A 10 15.37 -24.66 -32.01
CA SER A 10 14.44 -25.10 -30.96
C SER A 10 15.20 -25.21 -29.64
N ARG A 11 15.46 -24.08 -28.98
CA ARG A 11 15.89 -24.07 -27.57
C ARG A 11 15.58 -22.79 -26.79
N CYS A 12 14.78 -21.88 -27.35
CA CYS A 12 14.54 -20.53 -26.81
C CYS A 12 13.05 -20.25 -26.50
N GLY A 13 12.23 -21.27 -26.22
CA GLY A 13 10.80 -21.08 -25.90
C GLY A 13 10.44 -21.33 -24.43
N TYR A 14 11.16 -22.23 -23.75
CA TYR A 14 10.79 -22.68 -22.40
C TYR A 14 11.24 -21.72 -21.30
N HIS A 15 12.37 -21.04 -21.46
CA HIS A 15 12.83 -20.04 -20.48
C HIS A 15 12.04 -18.73 -20.53
N GLN A 16 11.42 -18.42 -21.66
CA GLN A 16 10.67 -17.18 -21.85
C GLN A 16 9.28 -17.27 -21.23
N LYS A 17 8.61 -18.43 -21.35
CA LYS A 17 7.34 -18.72 -20.68
C LYS A 17 7.43 -18.76 -19.15
N GLN A 18 8.53 -19.29 -18.60
CA GLN A 18 8.72 -19.37 -17.15
C GLN A 18 8.99 -18.00 -16.53
N GLN A 19 9.62 -17.09 -17.28
CA GLN A 19 9.82 -15.70 -16.84
C GLN A 19 8.51 -14.89 -16.92
N GLU A 20 7.68 -15.09 -17.95
CA GLU A 20 6.37 -14.43 -18.07
C GLU A 20 5.37 -14.92 -16.99
N GLU A 21 5.36 -16.22 -16.66
CA GLU A 21 4.47 -16.78 -15.62
C GLU A 21 4.93 -16.41 -14.19
N GLU A 22 6.24 -16.30 -13.93
CA GLU A 22 6.75 -15.74 -12.65
C GLU A 22 6.49 -14.24 -12.53
N GLU A 23 6.57 -13.48 -13.64
CA GLU A 23 6.26 -12.06 -13.67
C GLU A 23 4.74 -11.81 -13.52
N GLU A 24 3.87 -12.61 -14.16
CA GLU A 24 2.40 -12.57 -13.95
C GLU A 24 2.01 -12.95 -12.51
N GLY A 25 2.67 -13.93 -11.90
CA GLY A 25 2.47 -14.29 -10.49
C GLY A 25 2.96 -13.23 -9.50
N LEU A 26 3.92 -12.39 -9.89
CA LEU A 26 4.40 -11.23 -9.14
C LEU A 26 3.59 -9.95 -9.41
N LEU A 27 2.87 -9.88 -10.54
CA LEU A 27 2.07 -8.72 -10.95
C LEU A 27 0.71 -8.66 -10.26
N SER A 28 0.18 -9.78 -9.76
CA SER A 28 -1.13 -9.83 -9.08
C SER A 28 -0.96 -9.81 -7.56
N LEU A 29 -0.95 -8.60 -6.96
CA LEU A 29 -0.97 -8.42 -5.50
C LEU A 29 -2.23 -8.98 -4.83
N LEU A 30 -3.35 -9.07 -5.58
CA LEU A 30 -4.59 -9.68 -5.14
C LEU A 30 -4.83 -11.00 -5.88
N SER A 31 -5.41 -11.99 -5.20
CA SER A 31 -5.85 -13.22 -5.85
C SER A 31 -7.16 -13.01 -6.62
N GLU A 32 -7.45 -13.92 -7.57
CA GLU A 32 -8.73 -13.92 -8.28
C GLU A 32 -9.92 -14.03 -7.33
N GLU A 33 -9.80 -14.83 -6.26
CA GLU A 33 -10.81 -14.95 -5.23
C GLU A 33 -11.02 -13.63 -4.48
N GLN A 34 -9.94 -12.91 -4.14
CA GLN A 34 -10.05 -11.60 -3.48
C GLN A 34 -10.74 -10.57 -4.38
N MET A 35 -10.42 -10.54 -5.68
CA MET A 35 -11.10 -9.67 -6.64
C MET A 35 -12.58 -10.06 -6.78
N ALA A 36 -12.90 -11.35 -6.86
CA ALA A 36 -14.28 -11.84 -6.92
C ALA A 36 -15.08 -11.49 -5.65
N LEU A 37 -14.46 -11.55 -4.47
CA LEU A 37 -15.06 -11.11 -3.21
C LEU A 37 -15.39 -9.62 -3.25
N PHE A 38 -14.46 -8.78 -3.71
CA PHE A 38 -14.70 -7.34 -3.84
C PHE A 38 -15.86 -7.04 -4.80
N VAL A 39 -15.91 -7.70 -5.97
CA VAL A 39 -17.00 -7.51 -6.94
C VAL A 39 -18.36 -7.94 -6.37
N ARG A 40 -18.38 -9.05 -5.60
CA ARG A 40 -19.63 -9.58 -5.02
C ARG A 40 -20.12 -8.76 -3.83
N ASP A 41 -19.22 -8.40 -2.92
CA ASP A 41 -19.57 -7.86 -1.59
C ASP A 41 -19.38 -6.33 -1.52
N GLY A 42 -18.67 -5.73 -2.48
CA GLY A 42 -18.30 -4.31 -2.49
C GLY A 42 -17.23 -3.94 -1.47
N ILE A 43 -16.69 -4.92 -0.75
CA ILE A 43 -15.67 -4.75 0.30
C ILE A 43 -14.69 -5.92 0.26
N LEU A 44 -13.40 -5.62 0.49
CA LEU A 44 -12.33 -6.60 0.61
C LEU A 44 -11.40 -6.19 1.75
N VAL A 45 -11.03 -7.15 2.59
CA VAL A 45 -10.00 -6.97 3.62
C VAL A 45 -8.75 -7.70 3.16
N VAL A 46 -7.64 -6.96 3.04
CA VAL A 46 -6.33 -7.51 2.69
C VAL A 46 -5.46 -7.49 3.94
N GLU A 47 -5.22 -8.67 4.52
CA GLU A 47 -4.37 -8.80 5.68
C GLU A 47 -2.92 -8.47 5.33
N ASN A 48 -2.22 -7.80 6.25
CA ASN A 48 -0.78 -7.49 6.11
C ASN A 48 -0.43 -6.79 4.78
N ALA A 49 -1.32 -5.93 4.29
CA ALA A 49 -1.09 -5.11 3.09
C ALA A 49 0.22 -4.31 3.15
N LEU A 50 0.62 -3.91 4.36
CA LEU A 50 1.92 -3.34 4.69
C LEU A 50 2.55 -4.17 5.81
N THR A 51 3.88 -4.23 5.82
CA THR A 51 4.64 -4.80 6.94
C THR A 51 4.64 -3.84 8.13
N ASP A 52 4.91 -4.36 9.32
CA ASP A 52 5.06 -3.53 10.52
C ASP A 52 6.16 -2.47 10.35
N GLU A 53 7.26 -2.84 9.67
CA GLU A 53 8.37 -1.93 9.34
C GLU A 53 7.91 -0.79 8.42
N GLU A 54 7.16 -1.09 7.35
CA GLU A 54 6.59 -0.09 6.45
C GLU A 54 5.63 0.85 7.20
N LEU A 55 4.81 0.33 8.11
CA LEU A 55 3.88 1.13 8.91
C LEU A 55 4.60 2.04 9.90
N GLU A 56 5.59 1.52 10.61
CA GLU A 56 6.36 2.27 11.61
C GLU A 56 7.14 3.42 10.93
N ASP A 57 7.81 3.14 9.82
CA ASP A 57 8.64 4.10 9.11
C ASP A 57 7.82 5.16 8.36
N ILE A 58 6.66 4.79 7.81
CA ILE A 58 5.84 5.70 6.99
C ILE A 58 4.80 6.44 7.82
N SER A 59 4.26 5.89 8.91
CA SER A 59 3.07 6.47 9.55
C SER A 59 3.19 6.74 11.04
N GLU A 60 3.71 5.80 11.84
CA GLU A 60 3.68 5.94 13.29
C GLU A 60 4.63 7.04 13.76
N LYS A 61 5.90 6.95 13.35
CA LYS A 61 6.91 7.99 13.67
C LYS A 61 6.50 9.35 13.11
N GLY A 62 5.97 9.37 11.89
CA GLY A 62 5.54 10.60 11.21
C GLY A 62 4.35 11.27 11.89
N LEU A 63 3.34 10.51 12.29
CA LEU A 63 2.20 11.04 13.04
C LEU A 63 2.66 11.59 14.39
N TYR A 64 3.49 10.85 15.12
CA TYR A 64 3.96 11.27 16.44
C TYR A 64 4.81 12.53 16.38
N SER A 65 5.71 12.64 15.39
CA SER A 65 6.50 13.85 15.18
C SER A 65 5.62 15.02 14.79
N THR A 66 4.67 14.85 13.86
CA THR A 66 3.73 15.91 13.47
C THR A 66 2.91 16.40 14.67
N LEU A 67 2.34 15.48 15.46
CA LEU A 67 1.56 15.84 16.66
C LEU A 67 2.39 16.62 17.67
N ARG A 68 3.63 16.21 17.91
CA ARG A 68 4.51 16.83 18.90
C ARG A 68 5.05 18.18 18.42
N GLU A 69 5.57 18.23 17.21
CA GLU A 69 6.32 19.39 16.69
C GLU A 69 5.39 20.51 16.22
N GLU A 70 4.27 20.18 15.58
CA GLU A 70 3.35 21.18 15.02
C GLU A 70 2.22 21.54 15.98
N TYR A 71 1.79 20.61 16.84
CA TYR A 71 0.56 20.76 17.64
C TYR A 71 0.77 20.60 19.15
N GLY A 72 2.00 20.34 19.60
CA GLY A 72 2.34 20.25 21.02
C GLY A 72 1.70 19.06 21.75
N VAL A 73 1.28 18.03 21.02
CA VAL A 73 0.70 16.80 21.58
C VAL A 73 1.78 15.73 21.70
N ASP A 74 2.07 15.29 22.91
CA ASP A 74 2.97 14.17 23.17
C ASP A 74 2.15 12.89 23.40
N VAL A 75 2.35 11.90 22.54
CA VAL A 75 1.65 10.61 22.63
C VAL A 75 2.02 9.81 23.89
N ASN A 76 3.14 10.13 24.54
CA ASN A 76 3.55 9.53 25.81
C ASN A 76 3.03 10.31 27.03
N ASP A 77 2.43 11.49 26.82
CA ASP A 77 1.85 12.33 27.88
C ASP A 77 0.56 13.01 27.40
N LEU A 78 -0.43 12.18 27.07
CA LEU A 78 -1.75 12.65 26.64
C LEU A 78 -2.57 13.28 27.78
N GLU A 79 -2.27 12.95 29.04
CA GLU A 79 -2.94 13.54 30.19
C GLU A 79 -2.67 15.04 30.27
N SER A 80 -1.41 15.46 30.07
CA SER A 80 -1.05 16.87 30.11
C SER A 80 -1.26 17.57 28.76
N THR A 81 -0.99 16.89 27.63
CA THR A 81 -0.95 17.54 26.30
C THR A 81 -2.14 17.23 25.39
N GLY A 82 -2.92 16.19 25.67
CA GLY A 82 -3.95 15.67 24.76
C GLY A 82 -5.10 16.64 24.49
N HIS A 83 -5.33 17.62 25.37
CA HIS A 83 -6.33 18.67 25.16
C HIS A 83 -6.09 19.47 23.86
N ALA A 84 -4.84 19.58 23.39
CA ALA A 84 -4.51 20.26 22.14
C ALA A 84 -5.06 19.54 20.89
N LEU A 85 -5.40 18.25 20.98
CA LEU A 85 -6.05 17.51 19.89
C LEU A 85 -7.41 18.12 19.49
N GLN A 86 -8.10 18.83 20.39
CA GLN A 86 -9.35 19.49 20.06
C GLN A 86 -9.18 20.58 18.98
N SER A 87 -8.02 21.25 18.97
CA SER A 87 -7.69 22.27 17.97
C SER A 87 -7.47 21.70 16.56
N LEU A 88 -7.20 20.39 16.50
CA LEU A 88 -6.98 19.64 15.27
C LEU A 88 -8.27 19.12 14.64
N SER A 89 -9.44 19.50 15.14
CA SER A 89 -10.69 18.93 14.67
C SER A 89 -11.74 20.02 14.43
N SER A 90 -12.05 20.26 13.16
CA SER A 90 -13.19 21.08 12.74
C SER A 90 -14.54 20.52 13.19
N THR A 91 -14.60 19.24 13.58
CA THR A 91 -15.77 18.59 14.17
C THR A 91 -15.74 18.54 15.70
N ASN A 92 -14.86 19.34 16.33
CA ASN A 92 -14.69 19.40 17.78
C ASN A 92 -14.37 18.03 18.41
N GLY A 93 -13.59 17.20 17.70
CA GLY A 93 -13.15 15.88 18.15
C GLY A 93 -14.14 14.74 17.86
N SER A 94 -15.28 15.01 17.21
CA SER A 94 -16.25 13.97 16.89
C SER A 94 -15.66 12.93 15.94
N GLY A 95 -15.57 11.68 16.39
CA GLY A 95 -15.09 10.55 15.60
C GLY A 95 -13.57 10.41 15.53
N GLY A 96 -12.80 11.18 16.30
CA GLY A 96 -11.33 11.10 16.29
C GLY A 96 -10.68 11.60 14.99
N VAL A 97 -11.42 12.38 14.19
CA VAL A 97 -10.90 12.95 12.94
C VAL A 97 -10.00 14.14 13.25
N LEU A 98 -8.75 14.06 12.79
CA LEU A 98 -7.75 15.12 12.86
C LEU A 98 -7.55 15.72 11.45
N ASP A 99 -7.63 17.04 11.35
CA ASP A 99 -7.49 17.85 10.15
C ASP A 99 -6.02 18.02 9.74
N ILE A 100 -5.29 16.90 9.67
CA ILE A 100 -3.88 16.83 9.25
C ILE A 100 -3.85 16.26 7.83
N PHE A 101 -3.68 17.12 6.82
CA PHE A 101 -3.89 16.72 5.42
C PHE A 101 -2.62 16.43 4.63
N PHE A 102 -1.59 17.26 4.78
CA PHE A 102 -0.44 17.28 3.86
C PHE A 102 0.93 16.92 4.45
N PRO A 103 1.07 16.25 5.62
CA PRO A 103 2.41 15.88 6.06
C PRO A 103 2.99 14.80 5.13
N ASP A 104 4.31 14.86 4.91
CA ASP A 104 5.02 13.98 3.98
C ASP A 104 4.77 12.50 4.23
N TRP A 105 4.68 12.10 5.50
CA TRP A 105 4.44 10.72 5.93
C TRP A 105 3.09 10.20 5.41
N LYS A 106 2.04 11.03 5.46
CA LYS A 106 0.70 10.70 4.99
C LYS A 106 0.65 10.64 3.46
N LEU A 107 1.36 11.54 2.79
CA LEU A 107 1.48 11.52 1.33
C LEU A 107 2.23 10.28 0.84
N LYS A 108 3.34 9.91 1.49
CA LYS A 108 4.09 8.67 1.19
C LYS A 108 3.21 7.43 1.30
N LEU A 109 2.38 7.35 2.34
CA LEU A 109 1.42 6.27 2.52
C LEU A 109 0.37 6.27 1.39
N ALA A 110 -0.21 7.43 1.09
CA ALA A 110 -1.22 7.58 0.04
C ALA A 110 -0.68 7.25 -1.37
N THR A 111 0.61 7.48 -1.61
CA THR A 111 1.29 7.17 -2.88
C THR A 111 2.06 5.85 -2.84
N HIS A 112 1.82 4.99 -1.85
CA HIS A 112 2.55 3.73 -1.71
C HIS A 112 2.25 2.81 -2.91
N SER A 113 3.30 2.40 -3.66
CA SER A 113 3.16 1.68 -4.93
C SER A 113 2.31 0.41 -4.81
N LYS A 114 2.54 -0.38 -3.75
CA LYS A 114 1.79 -1.59 -3.44
C LYS A 114 0.29 -1.33 -3.24
N LEU A 115 -0.06 -0.32 -2.44
CA LEU A 115 -1.46 0.05 -2.19
C LEU A 115 -2.11 0.57 -3.48
N PHE A 116 -1.40 1.42 -4.22
CA PHE A 116 -1.86 1.92 -5.50
C PHE A 116 -2.14 0.80 -6.51
N GLN A 117 -1.20 -0.14 -6.67
CA GLN A 117 -1.37 -1.30 -7.56
C GLN A 117 -2.53 -2.19 -7.15
N MET A 118 -2.69 -2.49 -5.85
CA MET A 118 -3.86 -3.22 -5.36
C MET A 118 -5.16 -2.48 -5.71
N THR A 119 -5.22 -1.16 -5.50
CA THR A 119 -6.43 -0.40 -5.86
C THR A 119 -6.70 -0.44 -7.36
N CYS A 120 -5.69 -0.38 -8.22
CA CYS A 120 -5.85 -0.50 -9.67
C CYS A 120 -6.42 -1.86 -10.12
N GLN A 121 -6.20 -2.93 -9.36
CA GLN A 121 -6.75 -4.26 -9.69
C GLN A 121 -8.24 -4.40 -9.38
N LEU A 122 -8.81 -3.46 -8.60
CA LEU A 122 -10.22 -3.47 -8.20
C LEU A 122 -11.13 -2.64 -9.12
N TRP A 123 -10.57 -1.93 -10.11
CA TRP A 123 -11.29 -1.07 -11.06
C TRP A 123 -11.16 -1.57 -12.50
#